data_AF-A0A962CL82-F1
#
_entry.id   AF-A0A962CL82-F1
#
_cell.length_a   1.000
_cell.length_b   1.000
_cell.length_c   1.000
_cell.angle_alpha   90.00
_cell.angle_beta   90.00
_cell.angle_gamma   90.00
#
_symmetry.space_group_name_H-M   'P 1'
#
loop_
_entity.id
_entity.type
_entity.pdbx_description
1 polymer ?
#
loop_
_entity_poly.entity_id
_entity_poly.type
_entity_poly.pdbx_seq_one_letter_code
_entity_poly.pdbx_strand_id
1 'polypeptide(L)'
;MSNSRLSTLVFDDAKKKVHNASLETLQPVIGRLEETYKEKPKATATLINILLEHPSYKVVCALAKSKTLSHFPEAQMNLATHERLKHKSFLAALPGLTDDVQVHLSRLGFPEAAPSTNSKSNTLALENNNEIVLETGKNSSKTANFNTASHDHNNGYKFEMLPLITQEDKNRRTNAQYIKATKIALAQNPYANSKEAQLNLATNPDEDIQLVLAGRKSPIDEDAQIELSKSPFPSVQALIAGNINLTSQQAQLNLSKSDRQDITAPLAGNISLTNEDAQHNLSKSPWAKTRIALVNNDSLTDPDAQNNLAIDSDESVRSAVINRTKPYKSGHYLGHLHGFAKNYQEYKLKDTLSDLNI
;
A
#
# COMPACT_ATOMS: atom_id res chain seq x y z
N MET A 1 -38.70 11.54 11.54
CA MET A 1 -37.37 11.60 10.90
C MET A 1 -36.38 12.11 11.93
N SER A 2 -35.38 11.28 12.23
CA SER A 2 -34.65 11.23 13.50
C SER A 2 -33.58 12.31 13.64
N ASN A 3 -33.43 12.85 14.87
CA ASN A 3 -32.41 13.82 15.29
C ASN A 3 -30.97 13.45 14.88
N SER A 4 -30.69 12.19 14.57
CA SER A 4 -29.39 11.70 14.10
C SER A 4 -28.97 12.20 12.71
N ARG A 5 -29.92 12.42 11.78
CA ARG A 5 -29.58 12.90 10.42
C ARG A 5 -29.28 14.40 10.39
N LEU A 6 -29.94 15.17 11.24
CA LEU A 6 -29.69 16.60 11.41
C LEU A 6 -28.31 16.85 12.06
N SER A 7 -27.87 16.01 13.00
CA SER A 7 -26.54 16.14 13.61
C SER A 7 -25.40 15.87 12.63
N THR A 8 -25.55 14.92 11.71
CA THR A 8 -24.52 14.60 10.71
C THR A 8 -24.35 15.71 9.68
N LEU A 9 -25.45 16.27 9.17
CA LEU A 9 -25.41 17.36 8.19
C LEU A 9 -24.75 18.64 8.74
N VAL A 10 -25.04 18.99 10.00
CA VAL A 10 -24.41 20.14 10.68
C VAL A 10 -22.91 19.87 10.92
N PHE A 11 -22.54 18.62 11.18
CA PHE A 11 -21.15 18.22 11.37
C PHE A 11 -20.32 18.32 10.09
N ASP A 12 -20.86 17.84 8.96
CA ASP A 12 -20.18 17.87 7.67
C ASP A 12 -19.98 19.31 7.15
N ASP A 13 -20.97 20.18 7.35
CA ASP A 13 -20.84 21.61 7.01
C ASP A 13 -19.77 22.32 7.87
N ALA A 14 -19.75 22.04 9.17
CA ALA A 14 -18.71 22.56 10.06
C ALA A 14 -17.32 22.05 9.67
N LYS A 15 -17.18 20.76 9.36
CA LYS A 15 -15.92 20.15 8.90
C LYS A 15 -15.42 20.80 7.61
N LYS A 16 -16.30 21.01 6.64
CA LYS A 16 -15.99 21.67 5.36
C LYS A 16 -15.56 23.12 5.54
N LYS A 17 -16.23 23.87 6.43
CA LYS A 17 -15.84 25.25 6.77
C LYS A 17 -14.46 25.30 7.40
N VAL A 18 -14.16 24.39 8.33
CA VAL A 18 -12.83 24.31 8.96
C VAL A 18 -11.76 23.93 7.94
N HIS A 19 -12.00 22.96 7.06
CA HIS A 19 -11.04 22.52 6.03
C HIS A 19 -10.63 23.60 5.03
N ASN A 20 -11.52 24.56 4.78
CA ASN A 20 -11.29 25.67 3.85
C ASN A 20 -10.75 26.93 4.53
N ALA A 21 -10.70 26.96 5.86
CA ALA A 21 -10.27 28.13 6.60
C ALA A 21 -8.73 28.26 6.62
N SER A 22 -8.24 29.50 6.54
CA SER A 22 -6.80 29.76 6.64
C SER A 22 -6.31 29.62 8.09
N LEU A 23 -4.99 29.53 8.29
CA LEU A 23 -4.42 29.50 9.64
C LEU A 23 -4.81 30.76 10.42
N GLU A 24 -4.77 31.93 9.81
CA GLU A 24 -5.11 33.22 10.44
C GLU A 24 -6.56 33.21 10.96
N THR A 25 -7.45 32.55 10.22
CA THR A 25 -8.87 32.41 10.59
C THR A 25 -9.03 31.43 11.76
N LEU A 26 -8.24 30.35 11.79
CA LEU A 26 -8.33 29.30 12.80
C LEU A 26 -7.51 29.59 14.07
N GLN A 27 -6.55 30.50 14.02
CA GLN A 27 -5.63 30.74 15.13
C GLN A 27 -6.32 31.22 16.43
N PRO A 28 -7.33 32.12 16.39
CA PRO A 28 -8.11 32.47 17.58
C PRO A 28 -8.88 31.28 18.15
N VAL A 29 -9.38 30.38 17.28
CA VAL A 29 -10.09 29.17 17.68
C VAL A 29 -9.14 28.20 18.39
N ILE A 30 -7.95 27.98 17.82
CA ILE A 30 -6.89 27.14 18.42
C ILE A 30 -6.45 27.71 19.78
N GLY A 31 -6.33 29.03 19.89
CA GLY A 31 -5.95 29.72 21.13
C GLY A 31 -6.96 29.57 22.27
N ARG A 32 -8.25 29.38 21.95
CA ARG A 32 -9.34 29.21 22.93
C ARG A 32 -9.71 27.75 23.23
N LEU A 33 -8.99 26.78 22.67
CA LEU A 33 -9.30 25.36 22.89
C LEU A 33 -9.21 25.00 24.39
N GLU A 34 -8.29 25.60 25.14
CA GLU A 34 -8.11 25.32 26.57
C GLU A 34 -9.29 25.82 27.41
N GLU A 35 -9.78 27.03 27.13
CA GLU A 35 -10.98 27.60 27.77
C GLU A 35 -12.21 26.77 27.41
N THR A 36 -12.37 26.45 26.12
CA THR A 36 -13.48 25.65 25.62
C THR A 36 -13.46 24.22 26.18
N TYR A 37 -12.27 23.65 26.43
CA TYR A 37 -12.12 22.34 27.06
C TYR A 37 -12.71 22.30 28.46
N LYS A 38 -12.45 23.33 29.29
CA LYS A 38 -12.98 23.40 30.66
C LYS A 38 -14.50 23.41 30.69
N GLU A 39 -15.12 24.01 29.67
CA GLU A 39 -16.58 24.12 29.58
C GLU A 39 -17.23 22.93 28.86
N LYS A 40 -16.63 22.43 27.77
CA LYS A 40 -17.24 21.50 26.81
C LYS A 40 -16.24 20.47 26.25
N PRO A 41 -15.75 19.53 27.06
CA PRO A 41 -14.65 18.64 26.68
C PRO A 41 -14.95 17.77 25.46
N LYS A 42 -16.18 17.27 25.31
CA LYS A 42 -16.58 16.44 24.16
C LYS A 42 -16.56 17.23 22.85
N ALA A 43 -17.09 18.45 22.84
CA ALA A 43 -17.09 19.30 21.64
C ALA A 43 -15.67 19.71 21.24
N THR A 44 -14.82 20.00 22.23
CA THR A 44 -13.40 20.29 22.01
C THR A 44 -12.66 19.10 21.41
N ALA A 45 -12.90 17.87 21.88
CA ALA A 45 -12.29 16.66 21.31
C ALA A 45 -12.65 16.50 19.83
N THR A 46 -13.92 16.70 19.50
CA THR A 46 -14.39 16.60 18.12
C THR A 46 -13.75 17.67 17.21
N LEU A 47 -13.64 18.91 17.71
CA LEU A 47 -12.98 19.99 16.97
C LEU A 47 -11.49 19.71 16.75
N ILE A 48 -10.81 19.13 17.73
CA ILE A 48 -9.40 18.71 17.60
C ILE A 48 -9.24 17.67 16.50
N ASN A 49 -10.11 16.64 16.44
CA ASN A 49 -10.06 15.64 15.38
C ASN A 49 -10.28 16.26 13.98
N ILE A 50 -11.22 17.20 13.85
CA ILE A 50 -11.43 17.93 12.58
C ILE A 50 -10.18 18.73 12.19
N LEU A 51 -9.53 19.39 13.15
CA LEU A 51 -8.32 20.18 12.90
C LEU A 51 -7.09 19.32 12.58
N LEU A 52 -7.01 18.10 13.10
CA LEU A 52 -5.95 17.14 12.76
C LEU A 52 -6.04 16.68 11.30
N GLU A 53 -7.25 16.56 10.75
CA GLU A 53 -7.47 16.20 9.34
C GLU A 53 -7.25 17.38 8.37
N HIS A 54 -6.97 18.59 8.88
CA HIS A 54 -6.87 19.79 8.07
C HIS A 54 -5.76 19.69 6.99
N PRO A 55 -6.01 20.09 5.73
CA PRO A 55 -5.06 19.91 4.64
C PRO A 55 -3.79 20.76 4.78
N SER A 56 -3.87 21.91 5.47
CA SER A 56 -2.73 22.79 5.73
C SER A 56 -1.87 22.28 6.89
N TYR A 57 -0.62 21.91 6.58
CA TYR A 57 0.40 21.52 7.56
C TYR A 57 0.59 22.56 8.67
N LYS A 58 0.50 23.87 8.34
CA LYS A 58 0.68 24.94 9.32
C LYS A 58 -0.40 24.93 10.41
N VAL A 59 -1.64 24.56 10.08
CA VAL A 59 -2.75 24.43 11.03
C VAL A 59 -2.51 23.28 11.99
N VAL A 60 -2.11 22.12 11.47
CA VAL A 60 -1.78 20.95 12.27
C VAL A 60 -0.60 21.25 13.21
N CYS A 61 0.43 21.95 12.73
CA CYS A 61 1.55 22.39 13.59
C CYS A 61 1.14 23.40 14.66
N ALA A 62 0.24 24.33 14.35
CA ALA A 62 -0.26 25.29 15.34
C ALA A 62 -1.08 24.59 16.44
N LEU A 63 -1.92 23.62 16.05
CA LEU A 63 -2.66 22.77 16.99
C LEU A 63 -1.72 21.96 17.88
N ALA A 64 -0.69 21.35 17.30
CA ALA A 64 0.31 20.54 18.02
C ALA A 64 1.10 21.33 19.08
N LYS A 65 1.28 22.64 18.87
CA LYS A 65 1.92 23.55 19.84
C LYS A 65 0.97 24.01 20.95
N SER A 66 -0.33 23.74 20.83
CA SER A 66 -1.31 24.11 21.84
C SER A 66 -1.16 23.24 23.09
N LYS A 67 -1.09 23.87 24.26
CA LYS A 67 -1.05 23.17 25.55
C LYS A 67 -2.26 22.26 25.76
N THR A 68 -3.39 22.62 25.14
CA THR A 68 -4.65 21.87 25.22
C THR A 68 -4.49 20.41 24.76
N LEU A 69 -3.58 20.13 23.82
CA LEU A 69 -3.38 18.77 23.31
C LEU A 69 -2.90 17.80 24.38
N SER A 70 -2.22 18.29 25.42
CA SER A 70 -1.78 17.49 26.57
C SER A 70 -2.92 16.84 27.36
N HIS A 71 -4.15 17.35 27.19
CA HIS A 71 -5.33 16.81 27.85
C HIS A 71 -6.07 15.76 27.01
N PHE A 72 -5.60 15.46 25.79
CA PHE A 72 -6.25 14.52 24.87
C PHE A 72 -5.27 13.44 24.38
N PRO A 73 -5.06 12.35 25.17
CA PRO A 73 -4.13 11.27 24.79
C PRO A 73 -4.46 10.65 23.42
N GLU A 74 -5.74 10.52 23.08
CA GLU A 74 -6.18 10.01 21.78
C GLU A 74 -5.81 10.95 20.62
N ALA A 75 -5.96 12.27 20.82
CA ALA A 75 -5.54 13.26 19.82
C ALA A 75 -4.01 13.33 19.70
N GLN A 76 -3.27 13.15 20.80
CA GLN A 76 -1.81 13.00 20.77
C GLN A 76 -1.40 11.77 19.95
N MET A 77 -2.10 10.64 20.12
CA MET A 77 -1.85 9.42 19.36
C MET A 77 -2.18 9.60 17.87
N ASN A 78 -3.30 10.25 17.55
CA ASN A 78 -3.68 10.56 16.17
C ASN A 78 -2.67 11.51 15.52
N LEU A 79 -2.16 12.51 16.25
CA LEU A 79 -1.10 13.41 15.80
C LEU A 79 0.23 12.65 15.58
N ALA A 80 0.59 11.74 16.48
CA ALA A 80 1.81 10.92 16.43
C ALA A 80 1.81 9.96 15.24
N THR A 81 0.65 9.43 14.87
CA THR A 81 0.46 8.51 13.73
C THR A 81 0.19 9.24 12.42
N HIS A 82 -0.02 10.56 12.46
CA HIS A 82 -0.36 11.36 11.29
C HIS A 82 0.79 11.38 10.27
N GLU A 83 0.52 10.87 9.07
CA GLU A 83 1.55 10.61 8.05
C GLU A 83 2.40 11.84 7.67
N ARG A 84 1.77 13.02 7.69
CA ARG A 84 2.43 14.29 7.34
C ARG A 84 3.36 14.84 8.42
N LEU A 85 3.29 14.31 9.64
CA LEU A 85 4.07 14.77 10.79
C LEU A 85 5.18 13.79 11.20
N LYS A 86 5.40 12.71 10.42
CA LYS A 86 6.44 11.70 10.63
C LYS A 86 7.89 12.25 10.54
N HIS A 87 8.08 13.54 10.33
CA HIS A 87 9.41 14.14 10.35
C HIS A 87 9.95 14.17 11.79
N LYS A 88 11.08 13.48 12.02
CA LYS A 88 11.68 13.25 13.35
C LYS A 88 11.85 14.53 14.20
N SER A 89 12.16 15.66 13.57
CA SER A 89 12.33 16.94 14.27
C SER A 89 11.02 17.56 14.77
N PHE A 90 9.87 17.17 14.22
CA PHE A 90 8.57 17.71 14.62
C PHE A 90 8.05 17.01 15.88
N LEU A 91 8.12 15.68 15.93
CA LEU A 91 7.70 14.90 17.10
C LEU A 91 8.54 15.20 18.34
N ALA A 92 9.85 15.42 18.16
CA ALA A 92 10.76 15.84 19.23
C ALA A 92 10.45 17.24 19.80
N ALA A 93 9.69 18.06 19.07
CA ALA A 93 9.32 19.42 19.46
C ALA A 93 7.91 19.51 20.08
N LEU A 94 7.20 18.39 20.28
CA LEU A 94 5.89 18.37 20.92
C LEU A 94 6.03 18.48 22.44
N PRO A 95 5.58 19.59 23.07
CA PRO A 95 5.64 19.71 24.51
C PRO A 95 4.58 18.81 25.17
N GLY A 96 4.98 18.07 26.21
CA GLY A 96 4.05 17.39 27.11
C GLY A 96 3.34 16.16 26.53
N LEU A 97 4.04 15.34 25.74
CA LEU A 97 3.56 14.00 25.40
C LEU A 97 3.40 13.18 26.68
N THR A 98 2.25 12.53 26.83
CA THR A 98 2.01 11.59 27.94
C THR A 98 2.96 10.39 27.87
N ASP A 99 3.28 9.79 29.00
CA ASP A 99 4.19 8.64 29.09
C ASP A 99 3.74 7.48 28.19
N ASP A 100 2.43 7.23 28.09
CA ASP A 100 1.86 6.20 27.22
C ASP A 100 2.12 6.48 25.73
N VAL A 101 2.03 7.74 25.30
CA VAL A 101 2.30 8.16 23.93
C VAL A 101 3.80 8.11 23.64
N GLN A 102 4.64 8.48 24.61
CA GLN A 102 6.10 8.34 24.48
C GLN A 102 6.51 6.87 24.37
N VAL A 103 5.98 5.99 25.21
CA VAL A 103 6.22 4.54 25.14
C VAL A 103 5.76 3.98 23.80
N HIS A 104 4.60 4.42 23.29
CA HIS A 104 4.11 4.00 21.99
C HIS A 104 5.02 4.48 20.84
N LEU A 105 5.46 5.74 20.86
CA LEU A 105 6.40 6.29 19.89
C LEU A 105 7.78 5.60 19.93
N SER A 106 8.29 5.29 21.11
CA SER A 106 9.53 4.53 21.30
C SER A 106 9.40 3.11 20.74
N ARG A 107 8.23 2.46 20.89
CA ARG A 107 7.94 1.15 20.25
C ARG A 107 7.87 1.23 18.72
N LEU A 108 7.58 2.41 18.17
CA LEU A 108 7.59 2.69 16.72
C LEU A 108 8.96 3.17 16.21
N GLY A 109 10.00 3.20 17.05
CA GLY A 109 11.38 3.55 16.66
C GLY A 109 11.65 5.06 16.58
N PHE A 110 10.80 5.89 17.19
CA PHE A 110 11.07 7.31 17.35
C PHE A 110 11.94 7.55 18.61
N PRO A 111 12.92 8.47 18.57
CA PRO A 111 13.72 8.80 19.74
C PRO A 111 12.84 9.43 20.82
N GLU A 112 13.13 9.07 22.08
CA GLU A 112 12.44 9.58 23.26
C GLU A 112 12.53 11.12 23.28
N ALA A 113 11.41 11.80 23.53
CA ALA A 113 11.39 13.25 23.60
C ALA A 113 12.22 13.72 24.81
N ALA A 114 12.92 14.85 24.68
CA ALA A 114 13.72 15.38 25.78
C ALA A 114 12.84 15.57 27.03
N PRO A 115 13.27 15.11 28.22
CA PRO A 115 12.44 15.16 29.42
C PRO A 115 12.01 16.59 29.72
N SER A 116 10.71 16.77 29.92
CA SER A 116 10.13 18.00 30.46
C SER A 116 10.83 18.33 31.77
N THR A 117 11.47 19.49 31.87
CA THR A 117 12.23 19.91 33.07
C THR A 117 11.35 20.22 34.29
N ASN A 118 10.06 19.84 34.28
CA ASN A 118 9.11 20.10 35.35
C ASN A 118 8.28 18.84 35.70
N SER A 119 8.89 17.85 36.37
CA SER A 119 8.15 16.97 37.28
C SER A 119 9.05 16.44 38.38
N LYS A 120 8.81 16.90 39.61
CA LYS A 120 9.29 16.25 40.84
C LYS A 120 8.43 15.00 41.05
N SER A 121 9.00 13.82 40.92
CA SER A 121 8.28 12.56 41.18
C SER A 121 8.69 11.98 42.53
N ASN A 122 7.71 11.92 43.44
CA ASN A 122 7.71 11.12 44.65
C ASN A 122 7.40 9.65 44.28
N THR A 123 8.15 8.72 44.84
CA THR A 123 7.96 7.27 44.72
C THR A 123 6.90 6.79 45.71
N LEU A 124 5.88 6.08 45.24
CA LEU A 124 4.99 5.26 46.08
C LEU A 124 4.80 3.89 45.43
N ALA A 125 5.13 2.85 46.20
CA ALA A 125 4.91 1.45 45.88
C ALA A 125 3.43 1.08 46.06
N LEU A 126 2.91 0.22 45.18
CA LEU A 126 1.63 -0.47 45.32
C LEU A 126 1.87 -1.95 45.05
N GLU A 127 1.88 -2.73 46.14
CA GLU A 127 1.75 -4.18 46.13
C GLU A 127 0.30 -4.55 45.76
N ASN A 128 0.12 -5.56 44.91
CA ASN A 128 -1.12 -6.31 44.84
C ASN A 128 -0.82 -7.79 44.61
N ASN A 129 -1.23 -8.59 45.60
CA ASN A 129 -1.08 -10.03 45.71
C ASN A 129 -2.12 -10.76 44.84
N ASN A 130 -1.65 -11.76 44.06
CA ASN A 130 -2.27 -13.08 43.90
C ASN A 130 -1.43 -13.92 42.92
N GLU A 131 -0.31 -14.47 43.40
CA GLU A 131 0.37 -15.59 42.74
C GLU A 131 0.78 -16.62 43.79
N ILE A 132 0.28 -17.85 43.63
CA ILE A 132 0.79 -19.02 44.36
C ILE A 132 2.09 -19.42 43.67
N VAL A 133 3.21 -18.98 44.25
CA VAL A 133 4.56 -19.38 43.85
C VAL A 133 4.86 -20.73 44.48
N LEU A 134 4.94 -21.78 43.65
CA LEU A 134 5.64 -23.00 44.04
C LEU A 134 7.14 -22.78 43.79
N GLU A 135 7.88 -22.58 44.87
CA GLU A 135 9.34 -22.55 44.85
C GLU A 135 9.89 -23.93 44.49
N THR A 136 10.45 -24.05 43.29
CA THR A 136 11.51 -25.03 43.02
C THR A 136 12.71 -24.29 42.44
N GLY A 137 13.86 -24.42 43.12
CA GLY A 137 15.05 -23.65 42.85
C GLY A 137 15.64 -23.80 41.44
N LYS A 138 16.38 -22.74 41.07
CA LYS A 138 17.19 -22.53 39.86
C LYS A 138 16.42 -22.21 38.56
N ASN A 139 16.26 -20.90 38.35
CA ASN A 139 16.30 -20.17 37.07
C ASN A 139 15.68 -20.86 35.84
N SER A 140 14.37 -21.12 35.88
CA SER A 140 13.49 -20.94 34.72
C SER A 140 12.03 -20.99 35.18
N SER A 141 11.32 -19.86 35.14
CA SER A 141 9.88 -19.86 35.39
C SER A 141 9.18 -20.51 34.19
N LYS A 142 8.79 -21.78 34.32
CA LYS A 142 7.94 -22.49 33.35
C LYS A 142 6.49 -22.40 33.81
N THR A 143 5.69 -21.62 33.10
CA THR A 143 4.23 -21.64 33.23
C THR A 143 3.66 -22.66 32.24
N ALA A 144 3.07 -23.76 32.74
CA ALA A 144 2.38 -24.75 31.92
C ALA A 144 0.95 -24.26 31.61
N ASN A 145 0.58 -24.22 30.33
CA ASN A 145 -0.77 -23.87 29.89
C ASN A 145 -1.48 -25.16 29.47
N PHE A 146 -2.40 -25.65 30.28
CA PHE A 146 -3.26 -26.79 29.93
C PHE A 146 -4.50 -26.27 29.23
N ASN A 147 -4.60 -26.44 27.91
CA ASN A 147 -5.86 -26.20 27.21
C ASN A 147 -6.19 -27.36 26.25
N THR A 148 -7.45 -27.78 26.38
CA THR A 148 -8.26 -28.70 25.55
C THR A 148 -7.95 -30.19 25.66
N ALA A 149 -8.78 -30.89 26.44
CA ALA A 149 -8.99 -32.33 26.31
C ALA A 149 -10.05 -32.57 25.22
N SER A 150 -9.66 -33.24 24.13
CA SER A 150 -10.61 -33.76 23.13
C SER A 150 -11.10 -35.13 23.60
N HIS A 151 -12.41 -35.29 23.66
CA HIS A 151 -13.04 -36.52 24.14
C HIS A 151 -13.37 -37.42 22.94
N ASP A 152 -12.53 -38.42 22.70
CA ASP A 152 -12.81 -39.48 21.73
C ASP A 152 -13.35 -40.69 22.48
N HIS A 153 -14.58 -41.11 22.16
CA HIS A 153 -15.38 -41.99 23.01
C HIS A 153 -14.94 -43.45 23.05
N ASN A 154 -13.85 -43.86 22.39
CA ASN A 154 -13.45 -45.27 22.33
C ASN A 154 -11.94 -45.56 22.45
N ASN A 155 -11.09 -44.58 22.76
CA ASN A 155 -9.69 -44.83 23.06
C ASN A 155 -9.21 -43.85 24.13
N GLY A 156 -8.55 -44.35 25.17
CA GLY A 156 -8.15 -43.59 26.35
C GLY A 156 -7.46 -42.26 26.04
N TYR A 157 -7.63 -41.29 26.94
CA TYR A 157 -7.08 -39.93 26.85
C TYR A 157 -5.61 -39.93 26.43
N LYS A 158 -5.35 -39.69 25.15
CA LYS A 158 -4.01 -39.43 24.66
C LYS A 158 -3.79 -37.92 24.78
N PHE A 159 -3.20 -37.50 25.89
CA PHE A 159 -2.73 -36.13 26.04
C PHE A 159 -1.51 -35.94 25.15
N GLU A 160 -1.74 -35.45 23.93
CA GLU A 160 -0.64 -34.87 23.15
C GLU A 160 -0.27 -33.54 23.81
N MET A 161 0.81 -33.55 24.58
CA MET A 161 1.37 -32.32 25.12
C MET A 161 1.83 -31.45 23.94
N LEU A 162 1.10 -30.37 23.68
CA LEU A 162 1.57 -29.34 22.76
C LEU A 162 2.93 -28.85 23.26
N PRO A 163 3.93 -28.69 22.37
CA PRO A 163 5.25 -28.24 22.78
C PRO A 163 5.13 -26.88 23.50
N LEU A 164 5.70 -26.80 24.71
CA LEU A 164 5.77 -25.55 25.46
C LEU A 164 6.51 -24.51 24.62
N ILE A 165 5.78 -23.50 24.16
CA ILE A 165 6.38 -22.32 23.52
C ILE A 165 7.16 -21.57 24.59
N THR A 166 8.48 -21.54 24.46
CA THR A 166 9.34 -20.86 25.43
C THR A 166 9.20 -19.34 25.29
N GLN A 167 9.56 -18.59 26.34
CA GLN A 167 9.62 -17.12 26.24
C GLN A 167 10.60 -16.67 25.14
N GLU A 168 11.64 -17.47 24.88
CA GLU A 168 12.57 -17.24 23.79
C GLU A 168 11.89 -17.36 22.42
N ASP A 169 11.02 -18.36 22.22
CA ASP A 169 10.23 -18.50 20.98
C ASP A 169 9.29 -17.30 20.77
N LYS A 170 8.68 -16.78 21.84
CA LYS A 170 7.86 -15.55 21.77
C LYS A 170 8.71 -14.33 21.37
N ASN A 171 9.90 -14.18 21.94
CA ASN A 171 10.82 -13.10 21.59
C ASN A 171 11.30 -13.21 20.13
N ARG A 172 11.63 -14.42 19.67
CA ARG A 172 12.02 -14.69 18.27
C ARG A 172 10.91 -14.33 17.29
N ARG A 173 9.65 -14.69 17.59
CA ARG A 173 8.48 -14.31 16.78
C ARG A 173 8.30 -12.79 16.72
N THR A 174 8.43 -12.11 17.86
CA THR A 174 8.30 -10.64 17.94
C THR A 174 9.40 -9.95 17.13
N ASN A 175 10.64 -10.43 17.22
CA ASN A 175 11.75 -9.87 16.47
C ASN A 175 11.59 -10.09 14.95
N ALA A 176 11.13 -11.28 14.52
CA ALA A 176 10.85 -11.55 13.11
C ALA A 176 9.77 -10.61 12.54
N GLN A 177 8.70 -10.38 13.30
CA GLN A 177 7.64 -9.42 12.92
C GLN A 177 8.18 -7.99 12.81
N TYR A 178 9.02 -7.55 13.75
CA TYR A 178 9.65 -6.24 13.72
C TYR A 178 10.59 -6.05 12.52
N ILE A 179 11.39 -7.07 12.20
CA ILE A 179 12.27 -7.07 11.02
C ILE A 179 11.44 -6.98 9.74
N LYS A 180 10.35 -7.75 9.64
CA LYS A 180 9.42 -7.69 8.51
C LYS A 180 8.82 -6.30 8.35
N ALA A 181 8.27 -5.73 9.44
CA ALA A 181 7.69 -4.39 9.42
C ALA A 181 8.70 -3.32 9.00
N THR A 182 9.94 -3.42 9.47
CA THR A 182 11.03 -2.50 9.09
C THR A 182 11.35 -2.59 7.60
N LYS A 183 11.41 -3.80 7.03
CA LYS A 183 11.65 -3.99 5.60
C LYS A 183 10.50 -3.50 4.74
N ILE A 184 9.26 -3.72 5.17
CA ILE A 184 8.07 -3.14 4.52
C ILE A 184 8.17 -1.61 4.52
N ALA A 185 8.47 -0.99 5.66
CA ALA A 185 8.64 0.46 5.75
C ALA A 185 9.78 0.96 4.86
N LEU A 186 10.88 0.21 4.75
CA LEU A 186 11.98 0.53 3.85
C LEU A 186 11.57 0.42 2.38
N ALA A 187 10.83 -0.63 2.00
CA ALA A 187 10.30 -0.81 0.65
C ALA A 187 9.31 0.30 0.28
N GLN A 188 8.51 0.80 1.23
CA GLN A 188 7.58 1.93 1.00
C GLN A 188 8.28 3.28 0.86
N ASN A 189 9.50 3.43 1.40
CA ASN A 189 10.15 4.72 1.49
C ASN A 189 10.67 5.17 0.09
N PRO A 190 10.10 6.23 -0.52
CA PRO A 190 10.50 6.72 -1.84
C PRO A 190 11.89 7.36 -1.87
N TYR A 191 12.52 7.54 -0.71
CA TYR A 191 13.88 8.06 -0.55
C TYR A 191 14.91 6.98 -0.20
N ALA A 192 14.47 5.77 0.14
CA ALA A 192 15.33 4.60 0.32
C ALA A 192 15.70 4.03 -1.06
N ASN A 193 16.50 4.80 -1.79
CA ASN A 193 16.78 4.57 -3.21
C ASN A 193 18.21 4.07 -3.44
N SER A 194 18.91 3.59 -2.41
CA SER A 194 20.16 2.91 -2.69
C SER A 194 19.86 1.63 -3.46
N LYS A 195 20.60 1.47 -4.56
CA LYS A 195 20.51 0.31 -5.45
C LYS A 195 20.61 -1.00 -4.66
N GLU A 196 21.54 -1.06 -3.72
CA GLU A 196 21.78 -2.22 -2.86
C GLU A 196 20.59 -2.53 -1.96
N ALA A 197 19.91 -1.51 -1.40
CA ALA A 197 18.74 -1.73 -0.55
C ALA A 197 17.57 -2.28 -1.36
N GLN A 198 17.34 -1.75 -2.56
CA GLN A 198 16.27 -2.22 -3.43
C GLN A 198 16.53 -3.66 -3.90
N LEU A 199 17.76 -3.99 -4.27
CA LEU A 199 18.13 -5.36 -4.64
C LEU A 199 17.96 -6.34 -3.47
N ASN A 200 18.39 -5.97 -2.26
CA ASN A 200 18.20 -6.77 -1.04
C ASN A 200 16.73 -6.98 -0.68
N LEU A 201 15.85 -6.02 -0.98
CA LEU A 201 14.41 -6.14 -0.80
C LEU A 201 13.77 -6.99 -1.90
N ALA A 202 14.21 -6.86 -3.16
CA ALA A 202 13.71 -7.63 -4.30
C ALA A 202 14.02 -9.14 -4.18
N THR A 203 15.18 -9.47 -3.62
CA THR A 203 15.61 -10.85 -3.34
C THR A 203 15.08 -11.42 -2.02
N ASN A 204 14.26 -10.65 -1.30
CA ASN A 204 13.72 -11.09 -0.02
C ASN A 204 12.70 -12.24 -0.21
N PRO A 205 12.73 -13.33 0.56
CA PRO A 205 11.79 -14.45 0.37
C PRO A 205 10.34 -14.13 0.75
N ASP A 206 10.07 -13.01 1.42
CA ASP A 206 8.72 -12.62 1.85
C ASP A 206 7.97 -11.88 0.72
N GLU A 207 6.84 -12.45 0.29
CA GLU A 207 5.99 -11.90 -0.77
C GLU A 207 5.53 -10.47 -0.46
N ASP A 208 5.16 -10.16 0.79
CA ASP A 208 4.63 -8.83 1.13
C ASP A 208 5.67 -7.73 0.92
N ILE A 209 6.94 -8.04 1.20
CA ILE A 209 8.05 -7.10 0.99
C ILE A 209 8.25 -6.85 -0.51
N GLN A 210 8.24 -7.92 -1.31
CA GLN A 210 8.39 -7.81 -2.76
C GLN A 210 7.19 -7.10 -3.42
N LEU A 211 5.97 -7.38 -2.98
CA LEU A 211 4.76 -6.70 -3.45
C LEU A 211 4.83 -5.21 -3.20
N VAL A 212 5.21 -4.81 -1.98
CA VAL A 212 5.37 -3.40 -1.63
C VAL A 212 6.43 -2.73 -2.50
N LEU A 213 7.56 -3.39 -2.75
CA LEU A 213 8.60 -2.86 -3.64
C LEU A 213 8.12 -2.76 -5.10
N ALA A 214 7.51 -3.81 -5.64
CA ALA A 214 7.02 -3.87 -7.02
C ALA A 214 5.91 -2.86 -7.30
N GLY A 215 5.09 -2.52 -6.30
CA GLY A 215 4.02 -1.53 -6.40
C GLY A 215 4.46 -0.07 -6.23
N ARG A 216 5.76 0.21 -6.06
CA ARG A 216 6.24 1.58 -5.85
C ARG A 216 5.97 2.47 -7.06
N LYS A 217 5.50 3.69 -6.78
CA LYS A 217 5.35 4.77 -7.77
C LYS A 217 6.67 5.46 -8.10
N SER A 218 7.67 5.37 -7.23
CA SER A 218 9.03 5.86 -7.49
C SER A 218 9.79 4.87 -8.37
N PRO A 219 10.81 5.31 -9.12
CA PRO A 219 11.69 4.41 -9.87
C PRO A 219 12.31 3.32 -8.98
N ILE A 220 12.40 2.12 -9.54
CA ILE A 220 13.07 0.96 -8.98
C ILE A 220 14.33 0.74 -9.84
N ASP A 221 15.46 0.42 -9.23
CA ASP A 221 16.69 0.10 -9.93
C ASP A 221 16.51 -1.12 -10.86
N GLU A 222 17.18 -1.12 -12.00
CA GLU A 222 17.00 -2.15 -13.02
C GLU A 222 17.36 -3.55 -12.53
N ASP A 223 18.37 -3.70 -11.66
CA ASP A 223 18.74 -5.01 -11.11
C ASP A 223 17.64 -5.54 -10.19
N ALA A 224 17.03 -4.66 -9.39
CA ALA A 224 15.88 -5.01 -8.57
C ALA A 224 14.64 -5.35 -9.42
N GLN A 225 14.40 -4.66 -10.53
CA GLN A 225 13.34 -5.01 -11.48
C GLN A 225 13.56 -6.40 -12.09
N ILE A 226 14.81 -6.73 -12.46
CA ILE A 226 15.18 -8.06 -12.98
C ILE A 226 14.90 -9.13 -11.94
N GLU A 227 15.25 -8.94 -10.68
CA GLU A 227 14.98 -9.93 -9.63
C GLU A 227 13.47 -10.07 -9.35
N LEU A 228 12.71 -8.98 -9.29
CA LEU A 228 11.25 -9.04 -9.15
C LEU A 228 10.58 -9.76 -10.33
N SER A 229 11.12 -9.64 -11.55
CA SER A 229 10.61 -10.36 -12.72
C SER A 229 10.76 -11.88 -12.63
N LYS A 230 11.67 -12.36 -11.78
CA LYS A 230 11.93 -13.80 -11.53
C LYS A 230 11.26 -14.29 -10.25
N SER A 231 10.50 -13.45 -9.55
CA SER A 231 9.87 -13.78 -8.28
C SER A 231 9.05 -15.07 -8.38
N PRO A 232 9.10 -15.99 -7.40
CA PRO A 232 8.23 -17.16 -7.41
C PRO A 232 6.75 -16.80 -7.21
N PHE A 233 6.44 -15.54 -6.84
CA PHE A 233 5.11 -15.06 -6.56
C PHE A 233 4.52 -14.37 -7.81
N PRO A 234 3.49 -14.95 -8.44
CA PRO A 234 2.89 -14.38 -9.65
C PRO A 234 2.24 -13.01 -9.41
N SER A 235 1.76 -12.76 -8.19
CA SER A 235 1.26 -11.47 -7.71
C SER A 235 2.31 -10.36 -7.83
N VAL A 236 3.56 -10.66 -7.45
CA VAL A 236 4.72 -9.75 -7.59
C VAL A 236 5.04 -9.51 -9.06
N GLN A 237 5.10 -10.58 -9.87
CA GLN A 237 5.36 -10.47 -11.32
C GLN A 237 4.29 -9.63 -12.04
N ALA A 238 3.02 -9.83 -11.71
CA ALA A 238 1.91 -9.05 -12.28
C ALA A 238 2.00 -7.58 -11.88
N LEU A 239 2.37 -7.31 -10.62
CA LEU A 239 2.49 -5.95 -10.11
C LEU A 239 3.66 -5.20 -10.76
N ILE A 240 4.83 -5.83 -10.91
CA ILE A 240 5.97 -5.21 -11.59
C ILE A 240 5.73 -5.05 -13.10
N ALA A 241 5.03 -6.00 -13.74
CA ALA A 241 4.65 -5.92 -15.16
C ALA A 241 3.81 -4.67 -15.47
N GLY A 242 2.90 -4.29 -14.56
CA GLY A 242 2.10 -3.08 -14.68
C GLY A 242 2.76 -1.80 -14.15
N ASN A 243 4.00 -1.85 -13.64
CA ASN A 243 4.65 -0.68 -13.08
C ASN A 243 5.15 0.26 -14.18
N ILE A 244 4.68 1.51 -14.17
CA ILE A 244 5.06 2.53 -15.16
C ILE A 244 6.56 2.82 -15.21
N ASN A 245 7.31 2.49 -14.17
CA ASN A 245 8.76 2.68 -14.10
C ASN A 245 9.55 1.42 -14.50
N LEU A 246 8.91 0.39 -15.08
CA LEU A 246 9.59 -0.80 -15.59
C LEU A 246 10.42 -0.44 -16.84
N THR A 247 11.68 -0.06 -16.63
CA THR A 247 12.62 0.35 -17.69
C THR A 247 13.58 -0.76 -18.11
N SER A 248 13.82 -1.74 -17.24
CA SER A 248 14.75 -2.83 -17.52
C SER A 248 14.24 -3.72 -18.65
N GLN A 249 14.94 -3.67 -19.79
CA GLN A 249 14.62 -4.51 -20.96
C GLN A 249 14.66 -6.01 -20.63
N GLN A 250 15.61 -6.44 -19.80
CA GLN A 250 15.70 -7.84 -19.40
C GLN A 250 14.51 -8.27 -18.54
N ALA A 251 14.03 -7.40 -17.64
CA ALA A 251 12.83 -7.69 -16.85
C ALA A 251 11.58 -7.78 -17.76
N GLN A 252 11.43 -6.87 -18.72
CA GLN A 252 10.36 -6.93 -19.73
C GLN A 252 10.41 -8.24 -20.53
N LEU A 253 11.60 -8.64 -20.99
CA LEU A 253 11.79 -9.89 -21.71
C LEU A 253 11.42 -11.11 -20.85
N ASN A 254 11.82 -11.15 -19.58
CA ASN A 254 11.48 -12.25 -18.66
C ASN A 254 9.96 -12.37 -18.49
N LEU A 255 9.28 -11.26 -18.19
CA LEU A 255 7.84 -11.22 -17.97
C LEU A 255 7.03 -11.56 -19.24
N SER A 256 7.55 -11.21 -20.43
CA SER A 256 6.90 -11.51 -21.72
C SER A 256 6.78 -13.01 -22.01
N LYS A 257 7.62 -13.84 -21.37
CA LYS A 257 7.63 -15.30 -21.53
C LYS A 257 6.65 -16.00 -20.58
N SER A 258 5.97 -15.27 -19.70
CA SER A 258 4.98 -15.85 -18.80
C SER A 258 3.80 -16.43 -19.58
N ASP A 259 3.31 -17.58 -19.15
CA ASP A 259 2.09 -18.21 -19.67
C ASP A 259 0.82 -17.60 -19.08
N ARG A 260 0.93 -16.74 -18.07
CA ARG A 260 -0.23 -16.16 -17.37
C ARG A 260 -0.69 -14.83 -17.98
N GLN A 261 -2.00 -14.73 -18.20
CA GLN A 261 -2.62 -13.51 -18.72
C GLN A 261 -2.51 -12.33 -17.76
N ASP A 262 -2.57 -12.57 -16.44
CA ASP A 262 -2.50 -11.53 -15.40
C ASP A 262 -1.12 -10.86 -15.29
N ILE A 263 -0.09 -11.43 -15.91
CA ILE A 263 1.25 -10.84 -16.02
C ILE A 263 1.44 -10.22 -17.40
N THR A 264 1.12 -10.98 -18.46
CA THR A 264 1.38 -10.55 -19.84
C THR A 264 0.49 -9.39 -20.28
N ALA A 265 -0.78 -9.33 -19.87
CA ALA A 265 -1.68 -8.25 -20.27
C ALA A 265 -1.28 -6.89 -19.64
N PRO A 266 -0.96 -6.80 -18.33
CA PRO A 266 -0.39 -5.56 -17.77
C PRO A 266 0.92 -5.13 -18.44
N LEU A 267 1.84 -6.07 -18.71
CA LEU A 267 3.08 -5.76 -19.43
C LEU A 267 2.79 -5.21 -20.83
N ALA A 268 1.92 -5.88 -21.58
CA ALA A 268 1.54 -5.49 -22.93
C ALA A 268 0.92 -4.09 -23.00
N GLY A 269 0.15 -3.70 -21.98
CA GLY A 269 -0.43 -2.36 -21.88
C GLY A 269 0.49 -1.30 -21.22
N ASN A 270 1.69 -1.68 -20.79
CA ASN A 270 2.59 -0.79 -20.07
C ASN A 270 3.30 0.16 -21.04
N ILE A 271 3.12 1.47 -20.87
CA ILE A 271 3.72 2.50 -21.74
C ILE A 271 5.26 2.47 -21.76
N SER A 272 5.89 1.87 -20.76
CA SER A 272 7.35 1.73 -20.68
C SER A 272 7.89 0.48 -21.39
N LEU A 273 7.02 -0.35 -21.98
CA LEU A 273 7.40 -1.52 -22.79
C LEU A 273 8.09 -1.07 -24.08
N THR A 274 9.42 -1.07 -24.09
CA THR A 274 10.26 -0.63 -25.21
C THR A 274 11.11 -1.76 -25.80
N ASN A 275 11.23 -2.91 -25.12
CA ASN A 275 11.97 -4.05 -25.64
C ASN A 275 11.18 -4.74 -26.77
N GLU A 276 11.73 -4.75 -27.98
CA GLU A 276 11.07 -5.28 -29.19
C GLU A 276 10.87 -6.80 -29.13
N ASP A 277 11.83 -7.57 -28.60
CA ASP A 277 11.67 -9.03 -28.43
C ASP A 277 10.49 -9.36 -27.49
N ALA A 278 10.30 -8.56 -26.45
CA ALA A 278 9.16 -8.69 -25.54
C ALA A 278 7.84 -8.37 -26.26
N GLN A 279 7.79 -7.30 -27.07
CA GLN A 279 6.62 -6.99 -27.90
C GLN A 279 6.32 -8.12 -28.89
N HIS A 280 7.34 -8.67 -29.53
CA HIS A 280 7.24 -9.80 -30.43
C HIS A 280 6.64 -11.03 -29.73
N ASN A 281 7.14 -11.41 -28.55
CA ASN A 281 6.59 -12.51 -27.76
C ASN A 281 5.12 -12.27 -27.39
N LEU A 282 4.79 -11.07 -26.92
CA LEU A 282 3.43 -10.70 -26.50
C LEU A 282 2.45 -10.70 -27.68
N SER A 283 2.90 -10.37 -28.90
CA SER A 283 2.07 -10.47 -30.11
C SER A 283 1.62 -11.90 -30.43
N LYS A 284 2.38 -12.89 -29.95
CA LYS A 284 2.10 -14.33 -30.10
C LYS A 284 1.42 -14.95 -28.87
N SER A 285 1.10 -14.14 -27.85
CA SER A 285 0.46 -14.61 -26.63
C SER A 285 -0.82 -15.38 -26.97
N PRO A 286 -1.14 -16.52 -26.33
CA PRO A 286 -2.40 -17.23 -26.57
C PRO A 286 -3.63 -16.41 -26.14
N TRP A 287 -3.43 -15.36 -25.33
CA TRP A 287 -4.47 -14.56 -24.73
C TRP A 287 -4.83 -13.34 -25.59
N ALA A 288 -6.03 -13.32 -26.17
CA ALA A 288 -6.53 -12.17 -26.94
C ALA A 288 -6.45 -10.85 -26.17
N LYS A 289 -6.75 -10.86 -24.85
CA LYS A 289 -6.66 -9.68 -23.98
C LYS A 289 -5.25 -9.07 -23.95
N THR A 290 -4.21 -9.91 -23.93
CA THR A 290 -2.81 -9.47 -23.98
C THR A 290 -2.50 -8.83 -25.32
N ARG A 291 -2.93 -9.46 -26.42
CA ARG A 291 -2.73 -8.95 -27.78
C ARG A 291 -3.46 -7.63 -28.01
N ILE A 292 -4.71 -7.50 -27.55
CA ILE A 292 -5.47 -6.22 -27.55
C ILE A 292 -4.75 -5.15 -26.73
N ALA A 293 -4.23 -5.49 -25.53
CA ALA A 293 -3.48 -4.53 -24.71
C ALA A 293 -2.23 -4.03 -25.45
N LEU A 294 -1.50 -4.92 -26.14
CA LEU A 294 -0.34 -4.55 -26.95
C LEU A 294 -0.73 -3.65 -28.14
N VAL A 295 -1.84 -3.96 -28.82
CA VAL A 295 -2.41 -3.13 -29.90
C VAL A 295 -2.78 -1.73 -29.41
N ASN A 296 -3.20 -1.58 -28.15
CA ASN A 296 -3.52 -0.28 -27.58
C ASN A 296 -2.30 0.43 -26.96
N ASN A 297 -1.14 -0.23 -26.93
CA ASN A 297 0.07 0.36 -26.37
C ASN A 297 0.77 1.27 -27.37
N ASP A 298 0.86 2.54 -27.02
CA ASP A 298 1.49 3.60 -27.79
C ASP A 298 2.98 3.37 -28.06
N SER A 299 3.64 2.56 -27.25
CA SER A 299 5.07 2.22 -27.37
C SER A 299 5.35 0.99 -28.24
N LEU A 300 4.32 0.38 -28.83
CA LEU A 300 4.48 -0.72 -29.82
C LEU A 300 5.25 -0.23 -31.05
N THR A 301 6.51 -0.65 -31.18
CA THR A 301 7.41 -0.27 -32.27
C THR A 301 7.87 -1.44 -33.12
N ASP A 302 7.90 -2.66 -32.57
CA ASP A 302 8.36 -3.86 -33.29
C ASP A 302 7.52 -4.12 -34.55
N PRO A 303 8.09 -4.05 -35.76
CA PRO A 303 7.36 -4.30 -36.99
C PRO A 303 6.77 -5.71 -37.04
N ASP A 304 7.47 -6.74 -36.57
CA ASP A 304 6.97 -8.12 -36.67
C ASP A 304 5.76 -8.35 -35.76
N ALA A 305 5.78 -7.79 -34.54
CA ALA A 305 4.62 -7.76 -33.66
C ALA A 305 3.43 -7.07 -34.32
N GLN A 306 3.64 -5.90 -34.94
CA GLN A 306 2.58 -5.19 -35.66
C GLN A 306 1.98 -6.05 -36.79
N ASN A 307 2.82 -6.82 -37.50
CA ASN A 307 2.36 -7.73 -38.54
C ASN A 307 1.49 -8.83 -37.97
N ASN A 308 1.99 -9.53 -36.95
CA ASN A 308 1.27 -10.63 -36.30
C ASN A 308 -0.12 -10.20 -35.82
N LEU A 309 -0.22 -8.99 -35.24
CA LEU A 309 -1.48 -8.43 -34.76
C LEU A 309 -2.44 -8.04 -35.90
N ALA A 310 -1.92 -7.58 -37.03
CA ALA A 310 -2.75 -7.20 -38.18
C ALA A 310 -3.41 -8.42 -38.85
N ILE A 311 -2.74 -9.57 -38.84
CA ILE A 311 -3.25 -10.85 -39.38
C ILE A 311 -3.77 -11.80 -38.29
N ASP A 312 -4.03 -11.29 -37.08
CA ASP A 312 -4.46 -12.10 -35.94
C ASP A 312 -5.75 -12.87 -36.27
N SER A 313 -5.89 -14.09 -35.76
CA SER A 313 -7.09 -14.90 -35.99
C SER A 313 -8.32 -14.38 -35.22
N ASP A 314 -8.11 -13.67 -34.11
CA ASP A 314 -9.17 -13.09 -33.28
C ASP A 314 -9.67 -11.76 -33.89
N GLU A 315 -10.98 -11.70 -34.18
CA GLU A 315 -11.62 -10.52 -34.76
C GLU A 315 -11.52 -9.28 -33.85
N SER A 316 -11.55 -9.47 -32.53
CA SER A 316 -11.43 -8.37 -31.56
C SER A 316 -10.05 -7.73 -31.62
N VAL A 317 -9.00 -8.55 -31.82
CA VAL A 317 -7.62 -8.05 -32.00
C VAL A 317 -7.54 -7.26 -33.30
N ARG A 318 -8.00 -7.81 -34.43
CA ARG A 318 -8.00 -7.10 -35.72
C ARG A 318 -8.81 -5.80 -35.68
N SER A 319 -9.94 -5.81 -34.98
CA SER A 319 -10.76 -4.61 -34.78
C SER A 319 -10.03 -3.54 -33.97
N ALA A 320 -9.29 -3.93 -32.93
CA ALA A 320 -8.44 -3.01 -32.17
C ALA A 320 -7.33 -2.40 -33.06
N VAL A 321 -6.76 -3.20 -33.96
CA VAL A 321 -5.73 -2.73 -34.92
C VAL A 321 -6.28 -1.65 -35.84
N ILE A 322 -7.47 -1.86 -36.41
CA ILE A 322 -8.15 -0.90 -37.29
C ILE A 322 -8.46 0.41 -36.55
N ASN A 323 -8.82 0.33 -35.27
CA ASN A 323 -9.20 1.48 -34.45
C ASN A 323 -8.03 2.19 -33.76
N ARG A 324 -6.79 1.73 -33.96
CA ARG A 324 -5.61 2.32 -33.32
C ARG A 324 -5.37 3.74 -33.84
N THR A 325 -5.21 4.69 -32.92
CA THR A 325 -5.04 6.13 -33.25
C THR A 325 -3.67 6.46 -33.82
N LYS A 326 -2.62 5.74 -33.40
CA LYS A 326 -1.26 5.90 -33.93
C LYS A 326 -1.04 4.95 -35.10
N PRO A 327 -0.73 5.46 -36.30
CA PRO A 327 -0.44 4.60 -37.45
C PRO A 327 0.82 3.76 -37.18
N TYR A 328 0.82 2.54 -37.68
CA TYR A 328 2.03 1.71 -37.65
C TYR A 328 3.15 2.34 -38.47
N LYS A 329 4.38 2.21 -37.96
CA LYS A 329 5.56 2.79 -38.62
C LYS A 329 5.91 2.08 -39.93
N SER A 330 5.54 0.81 -40.07
CA SER A 330 5.77 0.10 -41.33
C SER A 330 4.70 0.52 -42.36
N GLY A 331 5.15 1.23 -43.40
CA GLY A 331 4.30 1.63 -44.54
C GLY A 331 3.74 0.43 -45.32
N HIS A 332 4.20 -0.79 -45.04
CA HIS A 332 3.70 -2.02 -45.68
C HIS A 332 2.29 -2.43 -45.21
N TYR A 333 1.79 -1.88 -44.09
CA TYR A 333 0.49 -2.28 -43.52
C TYR A 333 -0.74 -1.71 -44.23
N LEU A 334 -0.60 -0.56 -44.90
CA LEU A 334 -1.75 0.08 -45.55
C LEU A 334 -2.34 -0.77 -46.66
N GLY A 335 -1.53 -1.59 -47.36
CA GLY A 335 -2.01 -2.45 -48.44
C GLY A 335 -2.95 -3.56 -47.98
N HIS A 336 -2.61 -4.25 -46.88
CA HIS A 336 -3.43 -5.33 -46.34
C HIS A 336 -4.66 -4.80 -45.59
N LEU A 337 -4.51 -3.72 -44.81
CA LEU A 337 -5.63 -3.12 -44.09
C LEU A 337 -6.64 -2.43 -45.02
N HIS A 338 -6.23 -1.87 -46.18
CA HIS A 338 -7.20 -1.33 -47.14
C HIS A 338 -8.12 -2.42 -47.71
N GLY A 339 -7.58 -3.63 -47.96
CA GLY A 339 -8.38 -4.77 -48.38
C GLY A 339 -9.38 -5.23 -47.31
N PHE A 340 -8.93 -5.29 -46.05
CA PHE A 340 -9.80 -5.68 -44.93
C PHE A 340 -10.82 -4.60 -44.55
N ALA A 341 -10.45 -3.32 -44.52
CA ALA A 341 -11.38 -2.23 -44.18
C ALA A 341 -12.48 -2.09 -45.24
N LYS A 342 -12.14 -2.29 -46.53
CA LYS A 342 -13.12 -2.33 -47.61
C LYS A 342 -14.07 -3.52 -47.48
N ASN A 343 -13.54 -4.71 -47.19
CA ASN A 343 -14.35 -5.90 -46.95
C ASN A 343 -15.19 -5.80 -45.66
N TYR A 344 -14.69 -5.16 -44.60
CA TYR A 344 -15.39 -5.00 -43.32
C TYR A 344 -16.52 -3.97 -43.42
N GLN A 345 -16.29 -2.86 -44.11
CA GLN A 345 -17.35 -1.91 -44.47
C GLN A 345 -18.41 -2.59 -45.34
N GLU A 346 -18.01 -3.37 -46.35
CA GLU A 346 -18.95 -4.12 -47.21
C GLU A 346 -19.74 -5.20 -46.45
N TYR A 347 -19.12 -5.96 -45.54
CA TYR A 347 -19.81 -6.97 -44.72
C TYR A 347 -20.77 -6.32 -43.73
N LYS A 348 -20.33 -5.27 -43.04
CA LYS A 348 -21.18 -4.54 -42.10
C LYS A 348 -22.34 -3.86 -42.83
N LEU A 349 -22.11 -3.32 -44.03
CA LEU A 349 -23.20 -2.81 -44.88
C LEU A 349 -24.18 -3.92 -45.26
N LYS A 350 -23.68 -5.11 -45.66
CA LYS A 350 -24.53 -6.24 -46.05
C LYS A 350 -25.37 -6.78 -44.90
N ASP A 351 -24.82 -6.90 -43.70
CA ASP A 351 -25.59 -7.31 -42.51
C ASP A 351 -26.62 -6.23 -42.12
N THR A 352 -26.24 -4.95 -42.21
CA THR A 352 -27.20 -3.87 -41.94
C THR A 352 -28.31 -3.81 -43.00
N LEU A 353 -28.00 -4.15 -44.25
CA LEU A 353 -28.97 -4.18 -45.36
C LEU A 353 -29.88 -5.43 -45.31
N SER A 354 -29.36 -6.58 -44.88
CA SER A 354 -30.15 -7.80 -44.71
C SER A 354 -31.14 -7.67 -43.55
N ASP A 355 -30.75 -7.02 -42.45
CA ASP A 355 -31.65 -6.67 -41.34
C ASP A 355 -32.72 -5.64 -41.73
N LEU A 356 -32.44 -4.82 -42.76
CA LEU A 356 -33.40 -3.87 -43.34
C LEU A 356 -34.29 -4.46 -44.44
N ASN A 357 -34.08 -5.74 -44.82
CA ASN A 357 -34.87 -6.46 -45.83
C ASN A 357 -34.88 -5.74 -47.20
N ILE A 358 -33.75 -5.14 -47.60
CA ILE A 358 -33.53 -4.46 -48.89
C ILE A 358 -32.77 -5.37 -49.86
#